data_AF-A0A6I8SUY0-F1
#
_entry.id   AF-A0A6I8SUY0-F1
#
_cell.length_a   1.000
_cell.length_b   1.000
_cell.length_c   1.000
_cell.angle_alpha   90.00
_cell.angle_beta   90.00
_cell.angle_gamma   90.00
#
_symmetry.space_group_name_H-M   'P 1'
#
loop_
_entity.id
_entity.type
_entity.pdbx_description
1 polymer ?
#
loop_
_entity_poly.entity_id
_entity_poly.type
_entity_poly.pdbx_seq_one_letter_code
_entity_poly.pdbx_strand_id
1 'polypeptide(L)'
;MRGFFLHHIRFATIWAPPLRPPPLVFPGPPEECKLFNMETAVNKLEALFQKAESDLDYIEQKLEFEIRKSLPEDASVQENPVKLLEQLATVKSRFKSLSAQLETIAADQQKSVDSIQATIGNTLKIVQHLQQQTDFQVSPFSQEELCALQQLENLAMKGGSVQ
;
A
#
# COMPACT_ATOMS: atom_id res chain seq x y z
N MET A 1 34.72 -61.96 94.42
CA MET A 1 34.00 -61.98 95.72
C MET A 1 33.02 -60.82 95.74
N ARG A 2 31.71 -61.10 95.68
CA ARG A 2 30.74 -60.87 96.78
C ARG A 2 30.75 -59.41 97.26
N GLY A 3 29.82 -58.58 96.79
CA GLY A 3 28.49 -58.32 97.42
C GLY A 3 28.49 -56.83 97.82
N PHE A 4 27.43 -56.02 97.89
CA PHE A 4 25.98 -56.16 98.09
C PHE A 4 25.32 -54.87 97.53
N PHE A 5 24.25 -54.98 96.72
CA PHE A 5 22.86 -54.57 97.03
C PHE A 5 22.52 -53.07 97.20
N LEU A 6 21.70 -52.61 96.24
CA LEU A 6 20.56 -51.67 96.29
C LEU A 6 20.71 -50.30 97.00
N HIS A 7 20.53 -49.22 96.23
CA HIS A 7 19.27 -48.47 96.30
C HIS A 7 18.99 -47.60 95.05
N HIS A 8 17.94 -48.00 94.33
CA HIS A 8 16.93 -47.20 93.66
C HIS A 8 17.27 -45.84 92.98
N ILE A 9 17.16 -45.88 91.64
CA ILE A 9 16.23 -45.07 90.82
C ILE A 9 16.21 -43.55 91.09
N ARG A 10 16.97 -42.79 90.28
CA ARG A 10 16.48 -41.89 89.20
C ARG A 10 17.65 -41.08 88.65
N PHE A 11 18.37 -41.69 87.72
CA PHE A 11 19.01 -40.94 86.64
C PHE A 11 17.91 -40.43 85.68
N ALA A 12 18.16 -39.30 85.02
CA ALA A 12 17.45 -38.77 83.85
C ALA A 12 16.25 -37.81 84.08
N THR A 13 16.48 -36.62 84.64
CA THR A 13 15.62 -35.44 84.31
C THR A 13 16.34 -34.09 84.28
N ILE A 14 17.64 -34.00 84.60
CA ILE A 14 18.30 -32.68 84.81
C ILE A 14 19.06 -32.15 83.58
N TRP A 15 18.94 -32.76 82.39
CA TRP A 15 19.59 -32.21 81.20
C TRP A 15 18.78 -32.39 79.91
N ALA A 16 17.69 -31.64 79.78
CA ALA A 16 17.05 -31.40 78.48
C ALA A 16 17.48 -30.02 77.96
N PRO A 17 18.14 -29.91 76.79
CA PRO A 17 18.46 -28.62 76.18
C PRO A 17 17.18 -27.89 75.76
N PRO A 18 17.18 -26.54 75.73
CA PRO A 18 15.99 -25.74 75.48
C PRO A 18 15.44 -26.01 74.07
N LEU A 19 14.12 -26.24 73.98
CA LEU A 19 13.41 -26.39 72.71
C LEU A 19 13.52 -25.07 71.93
N ARG A 20 14.07 -25.15 70.71
CA ARG A 20 14.08 -24.05 69.75
C ARG A 20 12.63 -23.63 69.49
N PRO A 21 12.26 -22.33 69.62
CA PRO A 21 10.91 -21.90 69.25
C PRO A 21 10.68 -22.21 67.75
N PRO A 22 9.46 -22.61 67.34
CA PRO A 22 9.16 -22.79 65.94
C PRO A 22 9.46 -21.49 65.17
N PRO A 23 9.90 -21.57 63.89
CA PRO A 23 10.06 -20.37 63.08
C PRO A 23 8.76 -19.58 63.10
N LEU A 24 8.85 -18.28 63.39
CA LEU A 24 7.73 -17.37 63.16
C LEU A 24 7.43 -17.41 61.66
N VAL A 25 6.43 -18.21 61.28
CA VAL A 25 5.79 -18.07 59.98
C VAL A 25 5.08 -16.74 60.06
N PHE A 26 5.73 -15.69 59.55
CA PHE A 26 5.04 -14.46 59.25
C PHE A 26 3.91 -14.83 58.27
N PRO A 27 2.63 -14.62 58.62
CA PRO A 27 1.61 -14.65 57.58
C PRO A 27 2.05 -13.59 56.57
N GLY A 28 2.26 -14.01 55.32
CA GLY A 28 2.49 -13.06 54.23
C GLY A 28 1.40 -11.99 54.27
N PRO A 29 1.69 -10.76 53.78
CA PRO A 29 0.77 -9.64 53.88
C PRO A 29 -0.65 -10.08 53.44
N PRO A 30 -1.69 -9.75 54.23
CA PRO A 30 -3.04 -10.26 54.00
C PRO A 30 -3.46 -9.97 52.56
N GLU A 31 -4.17 -10.91 51.91
CA GLU A 31 -4.59 -10.76 50.51
C GLU A 31 -5.41 -9.49 50.26
N GLU A 32 -6.06 -8.97 51.30
CA GLU A 32 -6.73 -7.67 51.35
C GLU A 32 -5.79 -6.49 50.97
N CYS A 33 -4.51 -6.53 51.36
CA CYS A 33 -3.52 -5.53 50.94
C CYS A 33 -3.18 -5.61 49.44
N LYS A 34 -3.27 -6.79 48.82
CA LYS A 34 -3.08 -6.93 47.37
C LYS A 34 -4.33 -6.48 46.59
N LEU A 35 -5.51 -6.78 47.12
CA LEU A 35 -6.79 -6.39 46.55
C LEU A 35 -6.94 -4.86 46.50
N PHE A 36 -6.66 -4.17 47.61
CA PHE A 36 -6.73 -2.71 47.70
C PHE A 36 -5.72 -2.00 46.76
N ASN A 37 -4.54 -2.60 46.56
CA ASN A 37 -3.53 -2.08 45.64
C ASN A 37 -3.94 -2.25 44.17
N MET A 38 -4.57 -3.38 43.81
CA MET A 38 -5.08 -3.61 42.47
C MET A 38 -6.32 -2.76 42.18
N GLU A 39 -7.28 -2.68 43.11
CA GLU A 39 -8.45 -1.81 43.00
C GLU A 39 -8.04 -0.35 42.82
N THR A 40 -7.09 0.14 43.61
CA THR A 40 -6.55 1.50 43.46
C THR A 40 -5.88 1.70 42.10
N ALA A 41 -5.11 0.72 41.62
CA ALA A 41 -4.47 0.78 40.31
C ALA A 41 -5.50 0.76 39.16
N VAL A 42 -6.55 -0.05 39.28
CA VAL A 42 -7.66 -0.14 38.30
C VAL A 42 -8.47 1.14 38.29
N ASN A 43 -8.85 1.69 39.45
CA ASN A 43 -9.57 2.96 39.54
C ASN A 43 -8.76 4.12 38.95
N LYS A 44 -7.44 4.13 39.18
CA LYS A 44 -6.53 5.10 38.56
C LYS A 44 -6.46 4.92 37.05
N LEU A 45 -6.41 3.68 36.57
CA LEU A 45 -6.38 3.38 35.15
C LEU A 45 -7.70 3.77 34.47
N GLU A 46 -8.84 3.47 35.09
CA GLU A 46 -10.16 3.90 34.65
C GLU A 46 -10.25 5.42 34.58
N ALA A 47 -9.77 6.14 35.60
CA ALA A 47 -9.72 7.60 35.58
C ALA A 47 -8.84 8.14 34.44
N LEU A 48 -7.73 7.46 34.12
CA LEU A 48 -6.88 7.84 32.98
C LEU A 48 -7.57 7.58 31.64
N PHE A 49 -8.33 6.48 31.50
CA PHE A 49 -9.14 6.22 30.31
C PHE A 49 -10.28 7.22 30.16
N GLN A 50 -11.05 7.47 31.22
CA GLN A 50 -12.11 8.48 31.23
C GLN A 50 -11.58 9.87 30.88
N LYS A 51 -10.40 10.22 31.41
CA LYS A 51 -9.73 11.47 31.04
C LYS A 51 -9.33 11.46 29.56
N ALA A 52 -8.70 10.40 29.08
CA ALA A 52 -8.28 10.29 27.68
C ALA A 52 -9.47 10.35 26.70
N GLU A 53 -10.59 9.71 27.02
CA GLU A 53 -11.85 9.80 26.27
C GLU A 53 -12.34 11.24 26.24
N SER A 54 -12.46 11.89 27.41
CA SER A 54 -12.91 13.29 27.48
C SER A 54 -11.97 14.29 26.78
N ASP A 55 -10.65 14.03 26.81
CA ASP A 55 -9.65 14.84 26.11
C ASP A 55 -9.82 14.69 24.58
N LEU A 56 -10.10 13.48 24.07
CA LEU A 56 -10.38 13.25 22.65
C LEU A 56 -11.67 13.90 22.19
N ASP A 57 -12.75 13.77 22.97
CA ASP A 57 -14.03 14.43 22.69
C ASP A 57 -13.86 15.95 22.63
N TYR A 58 -13.09 16.53 23.55
CA TYR A 58 -12.79 17.96 23.55
C TYR A 58 -12.01 18.39 22.29
N ILE A 59 -11.01 17.59 21.87
CA ILE A 59 -10.23 17.86 20.66
C ILE A 59 -11.14 17.81 19.42
N GLU A 60 -11.98 16.79 19.30
CA GLU A 60 -12.93 16.65 18.18
C GLU A 60 -13.86 17.85 18.10
N GLN A 61 -14.55 18.19 19.19
CA GLN A 61 -15.50 19.31 19.23
C GLN A 61 -14.82 20.66 18.91
N LYS A 62 -13.59 20.87 19.42
CA LYS A 62 -12.82 22.08 19.11
C LYS A 62 -12.44 22.15 17.64
N LEU A 63 -12.02 21.04 17.03
CA LEU A 63 -11.69 20.98 15.61
C LEU A 63 -12.92 21.21 14.75
N GLU A 64 -14.05 20.58 15.05
CA GLU A 64 -15.31 20.80 14.33
C GLU A 64 -15.73 22.28 14.36
N PHE A 65 -15.63 22.90 15.54
CA PHE A 65 -15.96 24.31 15.71
C PHE A 65 -15.04 25.21 14.87
N GLU A 66 -13.71 25.02 14.96
CA GLU A 66 -12.75 25.83 14.21
C GLU A 66 -12.88 25.59 12.69
N ILE A 67 -13.07 24.35 12.24
CA ILE A 67 -13.31 24.04 10.82
C ILE A 67 -14.56 24.77 10.31
N ARG A 68 -15.68 24.67 11.04
CA ARG A 68 -16.94 25.34 10.66
C ARG A 68 -16.82 26.85 10.67
N LYS A 69 -16.11 27.42 11.65
CA LYS A 69 -15.86 28.86 11.77
C LYS A 69 -14.90 29.39 10.69
N SER A 70 -13.92 28.59 10.30
CA SER A 70 -12.94 28.95 9.27
C SER A 70 -13.51 28.95 7.85
N LEU A 71 -14.72 28.40 7.67
CA LEU A 71 -15.40 28.31 6.40
C LEU A 71 -16.17 29.63 6.14
N PRO A 72 -15.79 30.45 5.13
CA PRO A 72 -16.59 31.63 4.77
C PRO A 72 -18.02 31.24 4.39
N GLU A 73 -19.02 32.11 4.65
CA GLU A 73 -20.42 31.91 4.23
C GLU A 73 -20.55 31.62 2.71
N ASP A 74 -19.62 32.14 1.90
CA ASP A 74 -19.55 31.91 0.45
C ASP A 74 -18.70 30.68 0.04
N ALA A 75 -18.15 29.92 0.98
CA ALA A 75 -17.22 28.79 0.74
C ALA A 75 -17.87 27.53 0.15
N SER A 76 -19.05 27.66 -0.45
CA SER A 76 -19.61 26.68 -1.38
C SER A 76 -18.64 26.30 -2.53
N VAL A 77 -17.57 27.09 -2.72
CA VAL A 77 -16.53 26.92 -3.75
C VAL A 77 -15.26 26.22 -3.22
N GLN A 78 -15.17 25.87 -1.93
CA GLN A 78 -14.06 25.01 -1.48
C GLN A 78 -14.34 23.58 -1.94
N GLU A 79 -13.73 23.20 -3.06
CA GLU A 79 -13.93 21.90 -3.68
C GLU A 79 -13.61 20.76 -2.70
N ASN A 80 -14.60 19.92 -2.42
CA ASN A 80 -14.44 18.78 -1.53
C ASN A 80 -13.33 17.86 -2.09
N PRO A 81 -12.25 17.60 -1.33
CA PRO A 81 -11.13 16.81 -1.82
C PRO A 81 -11.52 15.39 -2.21
N VAL A 82 -12.55 14.80 -1.58
CA VAL A 82 -13.09 13.49 -1.96
C VAL A 82 -13.72 13.54 -3.35
N LYS A 83 -14.54 14.57 -3.63
CA LYS A 83 -15.14 14.77 -4.97
C LYS A 83 -14.07 15.01 -6.04
N LEU A 84 -13.01 15.74 -5.71
CA LEU A 84 -11.88 15.96 -6.62
C LEU A 84 -11.15 14.66 -6.95
N LEU A 85 -10.95 13.78 -5.97
CA LEU A 85 -10.34 12.46 -6.20
C LEU A 85 -11.21 11.59 -7.11
N GLU A 86 -12.53 11.60 -6.95
CA GLU A 86 -13.47 10.89 -7.82
C GLU A 86 -13.44 11.42 -9.27
N GLN A 87 -13.44 12.75 -9.43
CA GLN A 87 -13.33 13.39 -10.74
C GLN A 87 -11.99 13.06 -11.40
N LEU A 88 -10.89 13.14 -10.65
CA LEU A 88 -9.56 12.80 -11.14
C LEU A 88 -9.48 11.34 -11.58
N ALA A 89 -10.05 10.40 -10.82
CA ALA A 89 -10.12 8.99 -11.20
C ALA A 89 -10.89 8.80 -12.51
N THR A 90 -12.00 9.53 -12.70
CA THR A 90 -12.79 9.50 -13.94
C THR A 90 -11.99 10.03 -15.13
N VAL A 91 -11.31 11.17 -14.98
CA VAL A 91 -10.46 11.75 -16.03
C VAL A 91 -9.31 10.81 -16.39
N LYS A 92 -8.65 10.23 -15.39
CA LYS A 92 -7.57 9.25 -15.59
C LYS A 92 -8.04 8.01 -16.36
N SER A 93 -9.24 7.52 -16.07
CA SER A 93 -9.84 6.38 -16.79
C SER A 93 -10.09 6.72 -18.26
N ARG A 94 -10.70 7.89 -18.53
CA ARG A 94 -10.96 8.37 -19.90
C ARG A 94 -9.67 8.56 -20.68
N PHE A 95 -8.64 9.14 -20.07
CA PHE A 95 -7.33 9.32 -20.69
C PHE A 95 -6.71 7.98 -21.09
N LYS A 96 -6.72 6.98 -20.19
CA LYS A 96 -6.20 5.64 -20.50
C LYS A 96 -6.93 5.00 -21.67
N SER A 97 -8.26 5.09 -21.71
CA SER A 97 -9.06 4.57 -22.82
C SER A 97 -8.73 5.28 -24.14
N LEU A 98 -8.59 6.60 -24.12
CA LEU A 98 -8.22 7.37 -25.31
C LEU A 98 -6.81 7.05 -25.80
N SER A 99 -5.83 6.88 -24.89
CA SER A 99 -4.47 6.48 -25.23
C SER A 99 -4.45 5.12 -25.93
N ALA A 100 -5.15 4.12 -25.38
CA ALA A 100 -5.23 2.80 -25.98
C ALA A 100 -5.91 2.81 -27.36
N GLN A 101 -6.95 3.63 -27.54
CA GLN A 101 -7.58 3.83 -28.84
C GLN A 101 -6.62 4.47 -29.84
N LEU A 102 -5.86 5.48 -29.43
CA LEU A 102 -4.89 6.16 -30.28
C LEU A 102 -3.76 5.21 -30.70
N GLU A 103 -3.23 4.40 -29.78
CA GLU A 103 -2.23 3.38 -30.08
C GLU A 103 -2.73 2.36 -31.10
N THR A 104 -3.99 1.92 -30.96
CA THR A 104 -4.63 0.99 -31.91
C THR A 104 -4.76 1.62 -33.29
N ILE A 105 -5.26 2.86 -33.37
CA ILE A 105 -5.41 3.60 -34.63
C ILE A 105 -4.05 3.80 -35.30
N ALA A 106 -3.02 4.21 -34.54
CA ALA A 106 -1.68 4.39 -35.07
C ALA A 106 -1.11 3.09 -35.64
N ALA A 107 -1.30 1.97 -34.93
CA ALA A 107 -0.87 0.66 -35.40
C ALA A 107 -1.60 0.25 -36.69
N ASP A 108 -2.91 0.49 -36.79
CA ASP A 108 -3.69 0.15 -37.98
C ASP A 108 -3.38 1.07 -39.16
N GLN A 109 -3.10 2.36 -38.91
CA GLN A 109 -2.60 3.28 -39.93
C GLN A 109 -1.26 2.81 -40.49
N GLN A 110 -0.32 2.40 -39.62
CA GLN A 110 0.96 1.88 -40.05
C GLN A 110 0.80 0.63 -40.91
N LYS A 111 -0.01 -0.35 -40.47
CA LYS A 111 -0.32 -1.55 -41.27
C LYS A 111 -0.93 -1.20 -42.63
N SER A 112 -1.80 -0.20 -42.68
CA SER A 112 -2.42 0.25 -43.93
C SER A 112 -1.39 0.85 -44.89
N VAL A 113 -0.51 1.72 -44.40
CA VAL A 113 0.59 2.30 -45.19
C VAL A 113 1.51 1.20 -45.71
N ASP A 114 1.92 0.26 -44.85
CA ASP A 114 2.77 -0.86 -45.24
C ASP A 114 2.12 -1.73 -46.33
N SER A 115 0.81 -2.00 -46.19
CA SER A 115 0.04 -2.77 -47.18
C SER A 115 -0.08 -2.04 -48.52
N ILE A 116 -0.30 -0.73 -48.51
CA ILE A 116 -0.38 0.09 -49.73
C ILE A 116 0.98 0.09 -50.43
N GLN A 117 2.06 0.32 -49.68
CA GLN A 117 3.42 0.33 -50.22
C GLN A 117 3.79 -1.04 -50.84
N ALA A 118 3.46 -2.15 -50.16
CA ALA A 118 3.68 -3.49 -50.69
C ALA A 118 2.88 -3.73 -51.99
N THR A 119 1.62 -3.28 -52.04
CA THR A 119 0.75 -3.44 -53.22
C THR A 119 1.27 -2.64 -54.41
N ILE A 120 1.63 -1.37 -54.19
CA ILE A 120 2.21 -0.50 -55.22
C ILE A 120 3.53 -1.10 -55.72
N GLY A 121 4.42 -1.50 -54.81
CA GLY A 121 5.71 -2.11 -55.16
C GLY A 121 5.58 -3.40 -55.96
N ASN A 122 4.63 -4.26 -55.62
CA ASN A 122 4.35 -5.49 -56.37
C ASN A 122 3.76 -5.19 -57.75
N THR A 123 2.81 -4.26 -57.82
CA THR A 123 2.21 -3.83 -59.11
C THR A 123 3.28 -3.28 -60.04
N LEU A 124 4.18 -2.44 -59.52
CA LEU A 124 5.28 -1.86 -60.28
C LEU A 124 6.19 -2.95 -60.87
N LYS A 125 6.55 -3.97 -60.07
CA LYS A 125 7.36 -5.12 -60.53
C LYS A 125 6.65 -5.90 -61.65
N ILE A 126 5.34 -6.15 -61.51
CA ILE A 126 4.55 -6.86 -62.52
C ILE A 126 4.52 -6.07 -63.83
N VAL A 127 4.26 -4.76 -63.76
CA VAL A 127 4.23 -3.88 -64.94
C VAL A 127 5.58 -3.86 -65.65
N GLN A 128 6.69 -3.73 -64.89
CA GLN A 128 8.04 -3.77 -65.45
C GLN A 128 8.34 -5.10 -66.14
N HIS A 129 7.94 -6.23 -65.55
CA HIS A 129 8.11 -7.55 -66.16
C HIS A 129 7.35 -7.67 -67.48
N LEU A 130 6.09 -7.22 -67.54
CA LEU A 130 5.29 -7.24 -68.76
C LEU A 130 5.88 -6.34 -69.86
N GLN A 131 6.37 -5.15 -69.49
CA GLN A 131 7.04 -4.25 -70.45
C GLN A 131 8.26 -4.91 -71.09
N GLN A 132 9.09 -5.58 -70.28
CA GLN A 132 10.26 -6.32 -70.78
C GLN A 132 9.88 -7.46 -71.72
N GLN A 133 8.78 -8.18 -71.46
CA GLN A 133 8.32 -9.27 -72.32
C GLN A 133 7.76 -8.80 -73.68
N THR A 134 7.31 -7.55 -73.77
CA THR A 134 6.60 -7.03 -74.95
C THR A 134 7.47 -6.07 -75.78
N ASP A 135 8.77 -5.91 -75.44
CA ASP A 135 9.69 -4.89 -75.99
C ASP A 135 9.08 -3.47 -76.01
N PHE A 136 8.20 -3.17 -75.05
CA PHE A 136 7.51 -1.90 -74.96
C PHE A 136 8.34 -0.90 -74.14
N GLN A 137 9.02 0.01 -74.82
CA GLN A 137 9.80 1.09 -74.21
C GLN A 137 8.86 2.15 -73.60
N VAL A 138 8.93 2.33 -72.28
CA VAL A 138 8.20 3.38 -71.56
C VAL A 138 9.17 4.47 -71.13
N SER A 139 8.73 5.73 -71.17
CA SER A 139 9.51 6.85 -70.67
C SER A 139 9.83 6.66 -69.18
N PRO A 140 11.03 7.05 -68.73
CA PRO A 140 11.35 7.03 -67.30
C PRO A 140 10.36 7.90 -66.51
N PHE A 141 10.20 7.58 -65.23
CA PHE A 141 9.33 8.31 -64.31
C PHE A 141 9.64 9.81 -64.34
N SER A 142 8.58 10.62 -64.33
CA SER A 142 8.68 12.07 -64.17
C SER A 142 9.28 12.40 -62.79
N GLN A 143 9.76 13.63 -62.65
CA GLN A 143 10.29 14.09 -61.38
C GLN A 143 9.22 14.11 -60.28
N GLU A 144 7.94 14.38 -60.61
CA GLU A 144 6.86 14.27 -59.63
C GLU A 144 6.64 12.82 -59.17
N GLU A 145 6.69 11.86 -60.09
CA GLU A 145 6.50 10.44 -59.80
C GLU A 145 7.63 9.87 -58.93
N LEU A 146 8.87 10.26 -59.21
CA LEU A 146 10.02 9.90 -58.36
C LEU A 146 9.89 10.49 -56.96
N CYS A 147 9.44 11.75 -56.85
CA CYS A 147 9.17 12.37 -55.55
C CYS A 147 8.08 11.62 -54.79
N ALA A 148 7.01 11.20 -55.47
CA ALA A 148 5.91 10.46 -54.84
C ALA A 148 6.36 9.09 -54.30
N LEU A 149 7.20 8.37 -55.06
CA LEU A 149 7.79 7.10 -54.59
C LEU A 149 8.68 7.30 -53.37
N GLN A 150 9.48 8.37 -53.36
CA GLN A 150 10.36 8.69 -52.24
C GLN A 150 9.57 9.12 -51.00
N GLN A 151 8.44 9.82 -51.17
CA GLN A 151 7.53 10.14 -50.07
C GLN A 151 6.88 8.88 -49.47
N LEU A 152 6.45 7.95 -50.32
CA LEU A 152 5.94 6.64 -49.89
C LEU A 152 6.95 5.87 -49.04
N GLU A 153 8.23 5.86 -49.42
CA GLU A 153 9.31 5.21 -48.66
C GLU A 153 9.58 5.91 -47.32
N ASN A 154 9.51 7.24 -47.28
CA ASN A 154 9.71 8.02 -46.05
C ASN A 154 8.55 7.92 -45.05
N LEU A 155 7.32 7.66 -45.52
CA LEU A 155 6.16 7.47 -44.64
C LEU A 155 6.30 6.23 -43.75
N ALA A 156 7.01 5.19 -44.20
CA ALA A 156 7.30 3.99 -43.42
C ALA A 156 8.30 4.23 -42.26
N MET A 157 9.19 5.22 -42.39
CA MET A 157 10.27 5.48 -41.41
C MET A 157 9.86 6.41 -40.26
N LYS A 158 8.70 7.08 -40.36
CA LYS A 158 8.29 8.11 -39.39
C LYS A 158 7.39 7.60 -38.25
N GLY A 159 6.93 6.34 -38.31
CA GLY A 159 6.05 5.73 -37.31
C GLY A 159 6.73 5.21 -36.03
N GLY A 160 8.06 5.34 -35.89
CA GLY A 160 8.85 4.67 -34.85
C GLY A 160 9.27 5.50 -33.63
N SER A 161 8.72 6.69 -33.39
CA SER A 161 9.17 7.55 -32.28
C SER A 161 8.00 8.05 -31.44
N VAL A 162 7.45 7.15 -30.61
CA VAL A 162 6.74 7.53 -29.40
C VAL A 162 7.62 7.06 -28.24
N GLN A 163 8.32 8.00 -27.62
CA GLN A 163 9.13 7.83 -26.42
C GLN A 163 8.38 8.40 -25.22
#